data_AF-A0A9W4L483-F1
#
_entry.id   AF-A0A9W4L483-F1
#
_cell.length_a   1.000
_cell.length_b   1.000
_cell.length_c   1.000
_cell.angle_alpha   90.00
_cell.angle_beta   90.00
_cell.angle_gamma   90.00
#
_symmetry.space_group_name_H-M   'P 1'
#
loop_
_entity.id
_entity.type
_entity.pdbx_description
1 polymer ?
#
loop_
_entity_poly.entity_id
_entity_poly.type
_entity_poly.pdbx_seq_one_letter_code
_entity_poly.pdbx_strand_id
1 'polypeptide(L)'
;MVIFLVLIASGCVTRNYDSNMDLGKSQLNEENYLEAHEAFELAYKEANTPEARELMDLSGFLANGMKKYDEQDFDSAKRDFEEATAYKAKYQEGKLMVSKAVEMQPVSDSATIEAVEGNDEAEPAEEATVDGTNGSKVEDEAATDTIGKEESKASVSTLSKSQAEKLVKDYVDMENFPDLDIEYDHDAEKGDYIFHVFEVDEPSQESGHKTTWGWYGVNKKTKEVYEVL
;
A
#
# COMPACT_ATOMS: atom_id res chain seq x y z
N MET A 1 17.71 52.48 29.13
CA MET A 1 18.42 51.29 28.63
C MET A 1 17.44 50.14 28.69
N VAL A 2 16.71 49.89 27.60
CA VAL A 2 15.72 48.81 27.50
C VAL A 2 16.39 47.70 26.71
N ILE A 3 16.75 46.61 27.40
CA ILE A 3 17.31 45.41 26.77
C ILE A 3 16.13 44.64 26.18
N PHE A 4 16.01 44.68 24.86
CA PHE A 4 15.13 43.78 24.10
C PHE A 4 15.81 42.40 24.05
N LEU A 5 15.39 41.50 24.92
CA LEU A 5 15.72 40.07 24.87
C LEU A 5 14.80 39.43 23.81
N VAL A 6 15.22 39.52 22.54
CA VAL A 6 14.58 38.77 21.45
C VAL A 6 14.98 37.31 21.61
N LEU A 7 14.09 36.51 22.19
CA LEU A 7 14.16 35.05 22.18
C LEU A 7 13.90 34.58 20.75
N ILE A 8 14.96 34.42 19.97
CA ILE A 8 14.90 33.74 18.68
C ILE A 8 14.76 32.24 18.97
N ALA A 9 13.52 31.78 19.12
CA ALA A 9 13.18 30.36 19.05
C ALA A 9 13.19 29.94 17.57
N SER A 10 14.37 29.93 16.94
CA SER A 10 14.55 29.24 15.66
C SER A 10 14.68 27.76 15.98
N GLY A 11 13.72 26.96 15.49
CA GLY A 11 13.62 25.54 15.77
C GLY A 11 14.90 24.78 15.45
N CYS A 12 15.43 24.08 16.45
CA CYS A 12 16.43 23.06 16.24
C CYS A 12 15.73 21.78 15.76
N VAL A 13 15.31 21.73 14.50
CA VAL A 13 15.11 20.44 13.83
C VAL A 13 16.49 19.95 13.37
N THR A 14 16.85 18.74 13.77
CA THR A 14 18.17 18.16 13.46
C THR A 14 18.15 17.56 12.06
N ARG A 15 19.31 17.41 11.41
CA ARG A 15 19.40 16.72 10.11
C ARG A 15 18.81 15.30 10.17
N ASN A 16 18.91 14.65 11.32
CA ASN A 16 18.33 13.32 11.55
C ASN A 16 16.81 13.37 11.59
N TYR A 17 16.22 14.43 12.18
CA TYR A 17 14.76 14.63 12.14
C TYR A 17 14.25 14.71 10.71
N ASP A 18 14.81 15.62 9.90
CA ASP A 18 14.35 15.83 8.52
C ASP A 18 14.51 14.55 7.69
N SER A 19 15.66 13.87 7.82
CA SER A 19 15.91 12.60 7.13
C SER A 19 14.90 11.50 7.49
N ASN A 20 14.52 11.38 8.76
CA ASN A 20 13.54 10.38 9.19
C ASN A 20 12.10 10.77 8.81
N MET A 21 11.78 12.07 8.81
CA MET A 21 10.49 12.55 8.31
C MET A 21 10.33 12.27 6.81
N ASP A 22 11.36 12.55 6.01
CA ASP A 22 11.35 12.29 4.57
C ASP A 22 11.24 10.80 4.27
N LEU A 23 12.01 9.97 4.99
CA LEU A 23 11.92 8.51 4.89
C LEU A 23 10.50 8.02 5.22
N GLY A 24 9.94 8.45 6.34
CA GLY A 24 8.58 8.05 6.74
C GLY A 24 7.53 8.46 5.72
N LYS A 25 7.66 9.65 5.10
CA LYS A 25 6.77 10.12 4.03
C LYS A 25 6.93 9.30 2.75
N SER A 26 8.15 8.90 2.39
CA SER A 26 8.39 7.99 1.27
C SER A 26 7.69 6.65 1.51
N GLN A 27 7.89 6.06 2.69
CA GLN A 27 7.27 4.79 3.06
C GLN A 27 5.73 4.87 3.12
N LEU A 28 5.16 6.01 3.54
CA LEU A 28 3.71 6.22 3.44
C LEU A 28 3.19 6.21 2.00
N ASN A 29 3.91 6.84 1.07
CA ASN A 29 3.52 6.83 -0.34
C ASN A 29 3.59 5.42 -0.94
N GLU A 30 4.47 4.58 -0.41
CA GLU A 30 4.61 3.17 -0.77
C GLU A 30 3.63 2.26 -0.01
N GLU A 31 2.79 2.82 0.87
CA GLU A 31 1.86 2.11 1.76
C GLU A 31 2.56 1.13 2.73
N ASN A 32 3.84 1.36 3.03
CA ASN A 32 4.64 0.62 3.99
C ASN A 32 4.46 1.22 5.40
N TYR A 33 3.29 1.00 5.99
CA TYR A 33 2.92 1.71 7.23
C TYR A 33 3.77 1.33 8.45
N LEU A 34 4.35 0.12 8.50
CA LEU A 34 5.22 -0.28 9.59
C LEU A 34 6.56 0.47 9.52
N GLU A 35 7.18 0.47 8.35
CA GLU A 35 8.43 1.16 8.07
C GLU A 35 8.25 2.68 8.22
N ALA A 36 7.11 3.22 7.78
CA ALA A 36 6.74 4.61 8.02
C ALA A 36 6.62 4.91 9.52
N HIS A 37 5.96 4.05 10.30
CA HIS A 37 5.83 4.20 11.74
C HIS A 37 7.19 4.24 12.44
N GLU A 38 8.10 3.32 12.11
CA GLU A 38 9.45 3.28 12.68
C GLU A 38 10.23 4.56 12.36
N ALA A 39 10.18 5.03 11.11
CA ALA A 39 10.83 6.27 10.71
C ALA A 39 10.26 7.49 11.45
N PHE A 40 8.94 7.60 11.58
CA PHE A 40 8.31 8.69 12.34
C PHE A 40 8.58 8.58 13.85
N GLU A 41 8.72 7.37 14.39
CA GLU A 41 9.12 7.18 15.79
C GLU A 41 10.53 7.72 16.04
N LEU A 42 11.48 7.45 15.12
CA LEU A 42 12.83 8.02 15.18
C LEU A 42 12.79 9.55 15.08
N ALA A 43 12.03 10.11 14.14
CA ALA A 43 11.85 11.56 14.03
C ALA A 43 11.25 12.16 15.31
N TYR A 44 10.25 11.50 15.90
CA TYR A 44 9.64 11.95 17.14
C TYR A 44 10.60 11.88 18.33
N LYS A 45 11.41 10.83 18.45
CA LYS A 45 12.45 10.70 19.48
C LYS A 45 13.47 11.84 19.41
N GLU A 46 13.85 12.25 18.20
CA GLU A 46 14.83 13.32 17.95
C GLU A 46 14.31 14.71 18.32
N ALA A 47 13.11 15.08 17.85
CA ALA A 47 12.63 16.47 17.92
C ALA A 47 11.31 16.67 18.67
N ASN A 48 10.61 15.60 19.06
CA ASN A 48 9.34 15.62 19.78
C ASN A 48 8.27 16.52 19.14
N THR A 49 8.26 16.62 17.80
CA THR A 49 7.34 17.52 17.10
C THR A 49 5.92 16.96 17.06
N PRO A 50 4.88 17.81 17.07
CA PRO A 50 3.50 17.34 16.94
C PRO A 50 3.21 16.65 15.60
N GLU A 51 3.91 17.05 14.52
CA GLU A 51 3.79 16.39 13.21
C GLU A 51 4.32 14.96 13.26
N ALA A 52 5.56 14.76 13.72
CA ALA A 52 6.13 13.42 13.81
C ALA A 52 5.30 12.50 14.71
N ARG A 53 4.77 13.02 15.82
CA ARG A 53 3.86 12.27 16.68
C ARG A 53 2.58 11.84 15.96
N GLU A 54 1.93 12.78 15.28
CA GLU A 54 0.69 12.50 14.54
C GLU A 54 0.93 11.43 13.47
N LEU A 55 2.01 11.57 12.70
CA LEU A 55 2.32 10.61 11.64
C LEU A 55 2.73 9.25 12.20
N MET A 56 3.49 9.21 13.30
CA MET A 56 3.84 7.98 14.02
C MET A 56 2.59 7.26 14.56
N ASP A 57 1.68 7.97 15.23
CA ASP A 57 0.46 7.37 15.80
C ASP A 57 -0.41 6.77 14.68
N LEU A 58 -0.68 7.54 13.63
CA LEU A 58 -1.54 7.13 12.51
C LEU A 58 -0.97 5.96 11.72
N SER A 59 0.32 6.01 11.35
CA SER A 59 0.98 4.90 10.67
C SER A 59 1.01 3.64 11.54
N GLY A 60 1.18 3.79 12.86
CA GLY A 60 1.11 2.69 13.82
C GLY A 60 -0.27 2.03 13.86
N PHE A 61 -1.36 2.80 13.86
CA PHE A 61 -2.71 2.24 13.78
C PHE A 61 -2.94 1.48 12.48
N LEU A 62 -2.54 2.04 11.34
CA LEU A 62 -2.66 1.38 10.03
C LEU A 62 -1.85 0.07 9.98
N ALA A 63 -0.59 0.10 10.42
CA ALA A 63 0.27 -1.08 10.46
C ALA A 63 -0.30 -2.19 11.36
N ASN A 64 -0.76 -1.84 12.56
CA ASN A 64 -1.34 -2.80 13.49
C ASN A 64 -2.66 -3.37 12.96
N GLY A 65 -3.52 -2.54 12.37
CA GLY A 65 -4.78 -2.96 11.77
C GLY A 65 -4.55 -3.94 10.63
N MET A 66 -3.61 -3.64 9.73
CA MET A 66 -3.25 -4.53 8.62
C MET A 66 -2.65 -5.86 9.12
N LYS A 67 -1.76 -5.82 10.11
CA LYS A 67 -1.20 -7.03 10.72
C LYS A 67 -2.30 -7.93 11.30
N LYS A 68 -3.22 -7.37 12.10
CA LYS A 68 -4.34 -8.12 12.68
C LYS A 68 -5.30 -8.66 11.62
N TYR A 69 -5.49 -7.91 10.53
CA TYR A 69 -6.28 -8.36 9.40
C TYR A 69 -5.65 -9.59 8.73
N ASP A 70 -4.33 -9.57 8.51
CA ASP A 70 -3.57 -10.70 7.97
C ASP A 70 -3.60 -11.91 8.92
N GLU A 71 -3.61 -11.68 10.23
CA GLU A 71 -3.78 -12.69 11.28
C GLU A 71 -5.25 -13.18 11.42
N GLN A 72 -6.19 -12.66 10.61
CA GLN A 72 -7.64 -12.93 10.66
C GLN A 72 -8.33 -12.49 11.95
N ASP A 73 -7.68 -11.65 12.77
CA ASP A 73 -8.31 -10.96 13.91
C ASP A 73 -9.01 -9.69 13.43
N PHE A 74 -10.10 -9.87 12.68
CA PHE A 74 -10.84 -8.79 12.04
C PHE A 74 -11.45 -7.80 13.04
N ASP A 75 -11.88 -8.27 14.21
CA ASP A 75 -12.44 -7.40 15.24
C ASP A 75 -11.39 -6.45 15.79
N SER A 76 -10.18 -6.95 16.08
CA SER A 76 -9.10 -6.09 16.55
C SER A 76 -8.54 -5.20 15.43
N ALA A 77 -8.49 -5.69 14.19
CA ALA A 77 -8.12 -4.88 13.03
C ALA A 77 -9.07 -3.70 12.84
N LYS A 78 -10.38 -3.94 12.92
CA LYS A 78 -11.42 -2.90 12.83
C LYS A 78 -11.22 -1.82 13.89
N ARG A 79 -10.90 -2.18 15.14
CA ARG A 79 -10.65 -1.20 16.21
C ARG A 79 -9.45 -0.30 15.90
N ASP A 80 -8.36 -0.85 15.37
CA ASP A 80 -7.19 -0.02 15.02
C ASP A 80 -7.52 0.94 13.87
N PHE A 81 -8.23 0.48 12.84
CA PHE A 81 -8.68 1.36 11.76
C PHE A 81 -9.69 2.39 12.26
N GLU A 82 -10.60 2.05 13.17
CA GLU A 82 -11.49 3.00 13.82
C GLU A 82 -10.72 4.09 14.58
N GLU A 83 -9.68 3.74 15.32
CA GLU A 83 -8.82 4.71 16.02
C GLU A 83 -8.13 5.65 15.03
N ALA A 84 -7.62 5.13 13.91
CA ALA A 84 -7.07 5.95 12.83
C ALA A 84 -8.12 6.88 12.21
N THR A 85 -9.34 6.40 11.93
CA THR A 85 -10.41 7.24 11.35
C THR A 85 -10.92 8.32 12.31
N ALA A 86 -10.90 8.04 13.62
CA ALA A 86 -11.32 8.99 14.65
C ALA A 86 -10.25 10.04 14.94
N TYR A 87 -9.02 9.84 14.45
CA TYR A 87 -7.90 10.75 14.67
C TYR A 87 -8.15 12.11 14.01
N LYS A 88 -7.98 13.18 14.79
CA LYS A 88 -8.18 14.56 14.31
C LYS A 88 -6.90 15.10 13.68
N ALA A 89 -6.54 14.54 12.52
CA ALA A 89 -5.33 14.89 11.80
C ALA A 89 -5.26 16.37 11.41
N LYS A 90 -4.12 17.02 11.69
CA LYS A 90 -3.85 18.41 11.36
C LYS A 90 -3.01 18.53 10.09
N TYR A 91 -2.10 17.59 9.86
CA TYR A 91 -1.15 17.61 8.75
C TYR A 91 -1.71 16.88 7.52
N GLN A 92 -1.15 17.14 6.34
CA GLN A 92 -1.70 16.60 5.09
C GLN A 92 -1.55 15.08 5.03
N GLU A 93 -0.37 14.57 5.35
CA GLU A 93 -0.03 13.16 5.38
C GLU A 93 -0.87 12.42 6.43
N GLY A 94 -1.13 13.06 7.56
CA GLY A 94 -2.06 12.55 8.57
C GLY A 94 -3.49 12.41 8.02
N LYS A 95 -3.99 13.41 7.28
CA LYS A 95 -5.32 13.35 6.65
C LYS A 95 -5.40 12.25 5.59
N LEU A 96 -4.33 12.05 4.81
CA LEU A 96 -4.27 10.96 3.84
C LEU A 96 -4.38 9.60 4.53
N MET A 97 -3.66 9.39 5.64
CA MET A 97 -3.76 8.17 6.44
C MET A 97 -5.15 7.97 7.04
N VAL A 98 -5.79 9.04 7.54
CA VAL A 98 -7.18 8.98 8.02
C VAL A 98 -8.12 8.54 6.88
N SER A 99 -7.99 9.12 5.69
CA SER A 99 -8.77 8.72 4.52
C SER A 99 -8.53 7.26 4.14
N LYS A 100 -7.27 6.82 4.15
CA LYS A 100 -6.92 5.42 3.87
C LYS A 100 -7.51 4.46 4.90
N ALA A 101 -7.50 4.82 6.18
CA ALA A 101 -8.12 4.00 7.23
C ALA A 101 -9.63 3.79 6.99
N VAL A 102 -10.34 4.79 6.43
CA VAL A 102 -11.75 4.65 6.04
C VAL A 102 -11.91 3.62 4.92
N GLU A 103 -11.01 3.61 3.93
CA GLU A 103 -11.01 2.62 2.85
C GLU A 103 -10.72 1.19 3.34
N MET A 104 -9.94 1.06 4.42
CA MET A 104 -9.56 -0.22 5.02
C MET A 104 -10.62 -0.79 5.97
N GLN A 105 -11.58 0.00 6.43
CA GLN A 105 -12.69 -0.53 7.22
C GLN A 105 -13.55 -1.46 6.36
N PRO A 106 -13.83 -2.70 6.79
CA PRO A 106 -14.79 -3.54 6.08
C PRO A 106 -16.12 -2.79 6.05
N VAL A 107 -16.71 -2.68 4.86
CA VAL A 107 -18.06 -2.15 4.64
C VAL A 107 -19.06 -3.08 5.32
N SER A 108 -19.21 -2.96 6.64
CA SER A 108 -20.14 -3.76 7.44
C SER A 108 -21.48 -3.06 7.65
N ASP A 109 -21.66 -1.84 7.13
CA ASP A 109 -22.90 -1.07 7.26
C ASP A 109 -23.73 -1.01 5.95
N SER A 110 -23.81 -2.12 5.22
CA SER A 110 -24.97 -2.38 4.35
C SER A 110 -25.88 -3.43 4.99
N ALA A 111 -26.25 -3.17 6.24
CA ALA A 111 -27.36 -3.82 6.92
C ALA A 111 -28.33 -2.75 7.43
N THR A 112 -28.99 -2.09 6.49
CA THR A 112 -30.34 -1.55 6.72
C THR A 112 -31.17 -1.93 5.50
N ILE A 113 -31.45 -3.22 5.39
CA ILE A 113 -32.63 -3.70 4.68
C ILE A 113 -33.56 -4.24 5.75
N GLU A 114 -34.76 -3.70 5.68
CA GLU A 114 -35.84 -3.75 6.63
C GLU A 114 -36.25 -5.20 6.95
N ALA A 115 -36.44 -5.49 8.23
CA ALA A 115 -37.30 -6.58 8.63
C ALA A 115 -38.76 -6.17 8.32
N VAL A 116 -39.24 -6.56 7.15
CA VAL A 116 -40.68 -6.76 6.89
C VAL A 116 -40.85 -8.21 6.43
N GLU A 117 -41.57 -8.97 7.26
CA GLU A 117 -42.15 -10.27 6.96
C GLU A 117 -42.98 -10.21 5.66
N GLY A 118 -42.92 -11.26 4.83
CA GLY A 118 -43.91 -11.43 3.76
C GLY A 118 -43.54 -12.42 2.65
N ASN A 119 -43.74 -13.70 2.95
CA ASN A 119 -44.02 -14.85 2.08
C ASN A 119 -44.47 -14.55 0.62
N ASP A 120 -43.87 -15.21 -0.40
CA ASP A 120 -44.53 -16.22 -1.26
C ASP A 120 -43.66 -16.71 -2.45
N GLU A 121 -43.95 -17.94 -2.87
CA GLU A 121 -43.25 -18.81 -3.84
C GLU A 121 -43.23 -18.33 -5.31
N ALA A 122 -42.18 -18.75 -6.04
CA ALA A 122 -42.23 -19.65 -7.21
C ALA A 122 -41.19 -19.31 -8.31
N GLU A 123 -40.29 -20.27 -8.58
CA GLU A 123 -39.63 -20.50 -9.88
C GLU A 123 -40.66 -21.15 -10.87
N PRO A 124 -40.47 -21.18 -12.21
CA PRO A 124 -39.21 -21.59 -12.88
C PRO A 124 -38.88 -21.03 -14.30
N ALA A 125 -37.62 -21.28 -14.69
CA ALA A 125 -37.08 -21.70 -16.01
C ALA A 125 -37.62 -21.13 -17.34
N GLU A 126 -36.73 -20.66 -18.22
CA GLU A 126 -36.25 -21.41 -19.42
C GLU A 126 -35.30 -20.60 -20.33
N GLU A 127 -34.55 -21.34 -21.15
CA GLU A 127 -33.33 -21.02 -21.89
C GLU A 127 -33.52 -20.37 -23.29
N ALA A 128 -32.37 -19.95 -23.86
CA ALA A 128 -31.90 -20.24 -25.22
C ALA A 128 -31.89 -19.12 -26.31
N THR A 129 -30.66 -18.65 -26.57
CA THR A 129 -29.94 -18.58 -27.87
C THR A 129 -30.34 -17.60 -29.00
N VAL A 130 -29.28 -17.19 -29.72
CA VAL A 130 -29.08 -16.91 -31.18
C VAL A 130 -28.34 -15.56 -31.34
N ASP A 131 -27.00 -15.52 -31.46
CA ASP A 131 -26.15 -15.72 -32.67
C ASP A 131 -26.09 -14.51 -33.64
N GLY A 132 -24.90 -14.20 -34.17
CA GLY A 132 -24.73 -13.45 -35.42
C GLY A 132 -23.79 -12.23 -35.48
N THR A 133 -22.48 -12.48 -35.44
CA THR A 133 -21.42 -12.03 -36.39
C THR A 133 -21.47 -10.63 -37.05
N ASN A 134 -20.40 -9.83 -36.90
CA ASN A 134 -19.57 -9.38 -38.05
C ASN A 134 -18.22 -8.76 -37.64
N GLY A 135 -17.14 -9.07 -38.36
CA GLY A 135 -15.78 -8.61 -38.08
C GLY A 135 -15.16 -7.70 -39.15
N SER A 136 -14.09 -7.00 -38.77
CA SER A 136 -12.97 -6.44 -39.57
C SER A 136 -12.38 -5.23 -38.83
N LYS A 137 -11.12 -4.79 -38.94
CA LYS A 137 -9.80 -5.36 -39.28
C LYS A 137 -8.84 -4.14 -39.14
N VAL A 138 -7.94 -4.18 -38.13
CA VAL A 138 -6.50 -3.79 -38.10
C VAL A 138 -6.06 -2.31 -38.36
N GLU A 139 -4.98 -1.94 -37.63
CA GLU A 139 -3.91 -0.93 -37.87
C GLU A 139 -4.17 0.48 -37.32
N ASP A 140 -3.25 1.24 -36.71
CA ASP A 140 -1.92 1.07 -36.07
C ASP A 140 -1.57 2.46 -35.44
N GLU A 141 -0.59 2.47 -34.53
CA GLU A 141 0.29 3.59 -34.11
C GLU A 141 -0.16 4.71 -33.13
N ALA A 142 0.57 4.71 -32.00
CA ALA A 142 1.36 5.80 -31.39
C ALA A 142 0.70 6.97 -30.62
N ALA A 143 0.97 6.91 -29.30
CA ALA A 143 1.54 7.96 -28.43
C ALA A 143 0.68 9.09 -27.83
N THR A 144 1.04 9.37 -26.57
CA THR A 144 0.90 10.56 -25.71
C THR A 144 -0.37 10.77 -24.86
N ASP A 145 -0.14 10.66 -23.54
CA ASP A 145 -0.63 11.48 -22.42
C ASP A 145 -2.01 12.13 -22.54
N THR A 146 -2.94 11.72 -21.67
CA THR A 146 -3.57 12.63 -20.70
C THR A 146 -4.45 11.91 -19.67
N ILE A 147 -4.35 12.43 -18.46
CA ILE A 147 -5.15 12.24 -17.24
C ILE A 147 -6.67 12.21 -17.53
N GLY A 148 -7.37 11.23 -16.95
CA GLY A 148 -8.84 11.19 -16.91
C GLY A 148 -9.41 9.95 -16.24
N LYS A 149 -9.68 10.06 -14.94
CA LYS A 149 -10.81 9.52 -14.15
C LYS A 149 -11.83 8.64 -14.92
N GLU A 150 -12.14 7.43 -14.44
CA GLU A 150 -13.39 7.07 -13.71
C GLU A 150 -13.59 5.53 -13.58
N GLU A 151 -14.05 5.11 -12.40
CA GLU A 151 -14.96 3.97 -12.10
C GLU A 151 -14.58 2.49 -12.33
N SER A 152 -14.22 1.88 -11.20
CA SER A 152 -14.82 0.69 -10.56
C SER A 152 -15.27 -0.52 -11.40
N LYS A 153 -14.63 -1.68 -11.15
CA LYS A 153 -15.36 -2.94 -10.90
C LYS A 153 -14.50 -3.98 -10.16
N ALA A 154 -15.13 -4.59 -9.15
CA ALA A 154 -14.78 -5.83 -8.45
C ALA A 154 -13.75 -5.76 -7.30
N SER A 155 -14.30 -5.62 -6.10
CA SER A 155 -13.70 -5.91 -4.81
C SER A 155 -13.18 -7.35 -4.71
N VAL A 156 -11.86 -7.51 -4.73
CA VAL A 156 -11.12 -8.57 -4.05
C VAL A 156 -10.02 -7.83 -3.31
N SER A 157 -9.88 -8.04 -2.00
CA SER A 157 -8.78 -7.47 -1.21
C SER A 157 -7.47 -7.77 -1.91
N THR A 158 -6.92 -6.76 -2.57
CA THR A 158 -5.81 -6.93 -3.52
C THR A 158 -4.53 -6.91 -2.69
N LEU A 159 -3.75 -7.98 -2.76
CA LEU A 159 -2.41 -8.07 -2.18
C LEU A 159 -1.63 -6.76 -2.46
N SER A 160 -0.94 -6.21 -1.47
CA SER A 160 -0.09 -5.02 -1.70
C SER A 160 1.25 -5.40 -2.33
N LYS A 161 1.97 -4.42 -2.90
CA LYS A 161 3.30 -4.66 -3.50
C LYS A 161 4.31 -5.16 -2.49
N SER A 162 4.37 -4.57 -1.29
CA SER A 162 5.29 -4.99 -0.22
C SER A 162 4.96 -6.40 0.32
N GLN A 163 3.67 -6.74 0.44
CA GLN A 163 3.27 -8.11 0.78
C GLN A 163 3.72 -9.10 -0.31
N ALA A 164 3.58 -8.72 -1.59
CA ALA A 164 4.04 -9.53 -2.70
C ALA A 164 5.58 -9.63 -2.74
N GLU A 165 6.31 -8.56 -2.45
CA GLU A 165 7.77 -8.54 -2.36
C GLU A 165 8.27 -9.48 -1.26
N LYS A 166 7.62 -9.48 -0.09
CA LYS A 166 7.94 -10.43 1.00
C LYS A 166 7.73 -11.88 0.57
N LEU A 167 6.66 -12.17 -0.18
CA LEU A 167 6.45 -13.52 -0.71
C LEU A 167 7.56 -13.94 -1.68
N VAL A 168 8.07 -13.03 -2.51
CA VAL A 168 9.20 -13.33 -3.40
C VAL A 168 10.49 -13.51 -2.59
N LYS A 169 10.75 -12.66 -1.57
CA LYS A 169 11.88 -12.81 -0.63
C LYS A 169 11.91 -14.19 0.03
N ASP A 170 10.76 -14.63 0.54
CA ASP A 170 10.62 -15.94 1.15
C ASP A 170 10.79 -17.07 0.12
N TYR A 171 10.23 -16.91 -1.09
CA TYR A 171 10.29 -17.92 -2.16
C TYR A 171 11.71 -18.19 -2.65
N VAL A 172 12.52 -17.14 -2.82
CA VAL A 172 13.92 -17.26 -3.28
C VAL A 172 14.91 -17.46 -2.14
N ASP A 173 14.41 -17.58 -0.90
CA ASP A 173 15.21 -17.77 0.31
C ASP A 173 16.29 -16.68 0.45
N MET A 174 15.89 -15.42 0.22
CA MET A 174 16.77 -14.25 0.11
C MET A 174 17.59 -14.03 1.40
N GLU A 175 17.12 -14.50 2.56
CA GLU A 175 17.87 -14.46 3.83
C GLU A 175 19.24 -15.18 3.74
N ASN A 176 19.36 -16.18 2.87
CA ASN A 176 20.60 -16.93 2.65
C ASN A 176 21.51 -16.32 1.58
N PHE A 177 21.06 -15.25 0.90
CA PHE A 177 21.78 -14.60 -0.19
C PHE A 177 21.79 -13.07 0.03
N PRO A 178 22.70 -12.57 0.90
CA PRO A 178 22.70 -11.17 1.33
C PRO A 178 23.04 -10.16 0.22
N ASP A 179 23.57 -10.64 -0.90
CA ASP A 179 23.95 -9.83 -2.06
C ASP A 179 22.81 -9.74 -3.09
N LEU A 180 21.65 -10.36 -2.81
CA LEU A 180 20.44 -10.22 -3.63
C LEU A 180 19.63 -9.00 -3.25
N ASP A 181 19.26 -8.26 -4.29
CA ASP A 181 18.27 -7.19 -4.25
C ASP A 181 17.03 -7.60 -5.06
N ILE A 182 15.90 -6.97 -4.73
CA ILE A 182 14.61 -7.14 -5.40
C ILE A 182 13.99 -5.78 -5.70
N GLU A 183 13.45 -5.63 -6.90
CA GLU A 183 12.69 -4.44 -7.29
C GLU A 183 11.37 -4.83 -7.96
N TYR A 184 10.31 -4.07 -7.70
CA TYR A 184 9.08 -4.15 -8.49
C TYR A 184 9.34 -3.57 -9.88
N ASP A 185 8.84 -4.24 -10.92
CA ASP A 185 9.02 -3.81 -12.30
C ASP A 185 7.71 -3.38 -12.95
N HIS A 186 6.76 -4.31 -13.11
CA HIS A 186 5.46 -4.03 -13.71
C HIS A 186 4.35 -4.96 -13.19
N ASP A 187 3.11 -4.67 -13.57
CA ASP A 187 1.99 -5.58 -13.42
C ASP A 187 1.88 -6.43 -14.70
N ALA A 188 1.77 -7.75 -14.58
CA ALA A 188 1.51 -8.65 -15.71
C ALA A 188 0.15 -8.34 -16.37
N GLU A 189 -0.10 -8.86 -17.58
CA GLU A 189 -1.37 -8.63 -18.31
C GLU A 189 -2.63 -9.01 -17.51
N LYS A 190 -2.51 -10.02 -16.63
CA LYS A 190 -3.61 -10.48 -15.75
C LYS A 190 -3.71 -9.71 -14.44
N GLY A 191 -2.86 -8.71 -14.25
CA GLY A 191 -2.76 -7.88 -13.08
C GLY A 191 -2.07 -8.56 -11.91
N ASP A 192 -1.14 -9.50 -12.14
CA ASP A 192 -0.24 -10.04 -11.11
C ASP A 192 0.98 -9.11 -10.95
N TYR A 193 1.61 -9.02 -9.78
CA TYR A 193 2.83 -8.21 -9.64
C TYR A 193 4.05 -8.95 -10.19
N ILE A 194 4.93 -8.26 -10.89
CA ILE A 194 6.21 -8.80 -11.36
C ILE A 194 7.37 -8.11 -10.63
N PHE A 195 8.27 -8.93 -10.10
CA PHE A 195 9.50 -8.50 -9.42
C PHE A 195 10.73 -9.02 -10.15
N HIS A 196 11.76 -8.18 -10.19
CA HIS A 196 13.10 -8.51 -10.68
C HIS A 196 14.01 -8.80 -9.48
N VAL A 197 14.62 -9.98 -9.45
CA VAL A 197 15.62 -10.33 -8.43
C VAL A 197 16.99 -10.42 -9.09
N PHE A 198 17.97 -9.73 -8.52
CA PHE A 198 19.32 -9.62 -9.06
C PHE A 198 20.36 -9.50 -7.97
N GLU A 199 21.57 -9.93 -8.29
CA GLU A 199 22.74 -9.82 -7.42
C GLU A 199 23.48 -8.50 -7.68
N VAL A 200 23.95 -7.86 -6.60
CA VAL A 200 24.74 -6.62 -6.65
C VAL A 200 26.08 -6.83 -5.93
N ASP A 201 27.17 -6.80 -6.69
CA ASP A 201 28.52 -7.09 -6.14
C ASP A 201 29.04 -6.03 -5.13
N GLU A 202 28.61 -4.76 -5.20
CA GLU A 202 28.92 -3.71 -4.19
C GLU A 202 27.97 -2.50 -4.29
N PRO A 203 27.69 -1.77 -3.17
CA PRO A 203 26.80 -0.61 -3.15
C PRO A 203 27.44 0.70 -3.66
N SER A 204 28.52 0.65 -4.46
CA SER A 204 29.26 1.85 -4.89
C SER A 204 29.19 2.12 -6.40
N GLN A 205 28.40 3.14 -6.74
CA GLN A 205 28.55 4.11 -7.84
C GLN A 205 28.72 3.56 -9.29
N GLU A 206 27.69 3.84 -10.09
CA GLU A 206 27.69 4.03 -11.56
C GLU A 206 28.04 2.88 -12.51
N SER A 207 28.57 1.73 -12.07
CA SER A 207 28.75 0.57 -12.95
C SER A 207 28.94 -0.75 -12.19
N GLY A 208 28.06 -1.05 -11.24
CA GLY A 208 27.99 -2.38 -10.64
C GLY A 208 27.54 -3.42 -11.67
N HIS A 209 28.16 -4.58 -11.70
CA HIS A 209 27.60 -5.73 -12.40
C HIS A 209 26.29 -6.10 -11.71
N LYS A 210 25.18 -6.09 -12.45
CA LYS A 210 23.90 -6.64 -12.01
C LYS A 210 23.71 -7.97 -12.71
N THR A 211 23.67 -9.06 -11.96
CA THR A 211 23.37 -10.39 -12.49
C THR A 211 21.91 -10.70 -12.16
N THR A 212 21.04 -10.71 -13.17
CA THR A 212 19.64 -11.11 -13.00
C THR A 212 19.58 -12.59 -12.64
N TRP A 213 18.94 -12.87 -11.51
CA TRP A 213 18.61 -14.24 -11.10
C TRP A 213 17.29 -14.68 -11.72
N GLY A 214 16.31 -13.79 -11.79
CA GLY A 214 15.05 -14.09 -12.44
C GLY A 214 13.98 -13.03 -12.26
N TRP A 215 12.85 -13.31 -12.90
CA TRP A 215 11.61 -12.55 -12.79
C TRP A 215 10.60 -13.41 -12.05
N TYR A 216 9.93 -12.83 -11.06
CA TYR A 216 8.99 -13.54 -10.20
C TYR A 216 7.64 -12.85 -10.21
N GLY A 217 6.61 -13.61 -10.59
CA GLY A 217 5.23 -13.18 -10.58
C GLY A 217 4.55 -13.55 -9.26
N VAL A 218 3.70 -12.65 -8.75
CA VAL A 218 2.88 -12.90 -7.57
C VAL A 218 1.42 -12.71 -7.90
N ASN A 219 0.65 -13.78 -7.75
CA ASN A 219 -0.78 -13.72 -7.97
C ASN A 219 -1.47 -12.93 -6.84
N LYS A 220 -2.11 -11.81 -7.18
CA LYS A 220 -2.71 -10.90 -6.19
C LYS A 220 -3.88 -11.52 -5.41
N LYS A 221 -4.45 -12.63 -5.89
CA LYS A 221 -5.58 -13.32 -5.27
C LYS A 221 -5.14 -14.56 -4.50
N THR A 222 -4.32 -15.41 -5.10
CA THR A 222 -3.89 -16.68 -4.50
C THR A 222 -2.66 -16.54 -3.63
N LYS A 223 -1.92 -15.43 -3.73
CA LYS A 223 -0.61 -15.20 -3.08
C LYS A 223 0.46 -16.20 -3.53
N GLU A 224 0.23 -16.89 -4.63
CA GLU A 224 1.18 -17.84 -5.22
C GLU A 224 2.29 -17.08 -5.94
N VAL A 225 3.54 -17.49 -5.69
CA VAL A 225 4.74 -16.97 -6.36
C VAL A 225 5.12 -17.97 -7.46
N TYR A 226 5.45 -17.46 -8.65
CA TYR A 226 5.88 -18.25 -9.79
C TYR A 226 7.01 -17.57 -10.57
N GLU A 227 7.85 -18.35 -11.22
CA GLU A 227 8.90 -17.84 -12.10
C GLU A 227 8.33 -17.42 -13.45
N VAL A 228 8.74 -16.25 -13.92
CA VAL A 228 8.47 -15.71 -15.25
C VAL A 228 9.74 -15.93 -16.06
N LEU A 229 9.71 -16.92 -16.95
CA LEU A 229 10.85 -17.39 -17.76
C LEU A 229 11.63 -16.27 -18.46
#